data_AF-A0A537XEQ9-F1
#
_entry.id   AF-A0A537XEQ9-F1
#
_cell.length_a   1.000
_cell.length_b   1.000
_cell.length_c   1.000
_cell.angle_alpha   90.00
_cell.angle_beta   90.00
_cell.angle_gamma   90.00
#
_symmetry.space_group_name_H-M   'P 1'
#
loop_
_entity.id
_entity.type
_entity.pdbx_description
1 polymer ?
#
loop_
_entity_poly.entity_id
_entity_poly.type
_entity_poly.pdbx_seq_one_letter_code
_entity_poly.pdbx_strand_id
1 'polypeptide(L)'
;MLSYIDAHPPAGSVRVLTGSGTTSTGTSYRIAGYARPAVTGVLSERWLIVEVTQLQDGSTGLRADAQVVWLVPRPASEHIAAGARRLRVSVTSSLAPNRSRQRPIRVTNRKKIRAVVALLNSLPAAQPGVHSCPADFGTTVRLVLYPRRGRAPLAIALVNPSGCADVRLSLGGRPQPLLASAAFPGSGRAPSRSLIQQIDQALGVTLDTGLPNRSHP
;
A
#
# COMPACT_ATOMS: atom_id res chain seq x y z
N MET A 1 37.89 6.82 7.04
CA MET A 1 37.40 5.70 6.20
C MET A 1 35.89 5.73 6.01
N LEU A 2 35.04 5.88 7.05
CA LEU A 2 33.63 6.21 6.80
C LEU A 2 33.46 7.51 6.01
N SER A 3 34.35 8.48 6.25
CA SER A 3 34.47 9.70 5.44
C SER A 3 34.60 9.46 3.94
N TYR A 4 35.25 8.36 3.51
CA TYR A 4 35.33 8.01 2.09
C TYR A 4 33.99 7.50 1.58
N ILE A 5 33.33 6.58 2.31
CA ILE A 5 32.03 6.03 1.95
C ILE A 5 30.95 7.12 1.94
N ASP A 6 30.99 8.03 2.91
CA ASP A 6 30.10 9.19 3.00
C ASP A 6 30.33 10.19 1.86
N ALA A 7 31.58 10.39 1.45
CA ALA A 7 31.95 11.31 0.36
C ALA A 7 31.75 10.72 -1.04
N HIS A 8 31.65 9.39 -1.17
CA HIS A 8 31.53 8.68 -2.45
C HIS A 8 30.27 7.79 -2.48
N PRO A 9 29.06 8.38 -2.38
CA PRO A 9 27.84 7.62 -2.53
C PRO A 9 27.75 6.97 -3.91
N PRO A 10 27.19 5.75 -4.04
CA PRO A 10 26.95 5.13 -5.33
C PRO A 10 26.15 6.06 -6.27
N ALA A 11 26.57 6.18 -7.52
CA ALA A 11 25.96 7.10 -8.48
C ALA A 11 24.44 6.86 -8.63
N GLY A 12 23.63 7.91 -8.47
CA GLY A 12 22.17 7.83 -8.56
C GLY A 12 21.49 7.17 -7.35
N SER A 13 22.18 7.11 -6.21
CA SER A 13 21.59 6.73 -4.93
C SER A 13 21.52 7.93 -3.98
N VAL A 14 20.66 7.82 -2.97
CA VAL A 14 20.58 8.76 -1.84
C VAL A 14 20.85 8.00 -0.54
N ARG A 15 21.50 8.65 0.43
CA ARG A 15 21.74 8.03 1.74
C ARG A 15 20.43 7.97 2.52
N VAL A 16 20.04 6.78 2.97
CA VAL A 16 18.77 6.52 3.68
C VAL A 16 18.96 5.93 5.08
N LEU A 17 20.17 5.46 5.38
CA LEU A 17 20.51 4.86 6.66
C LEU A 17 21.90 5.31 7.07
N THR A 18 22.07 5.62 8.36
CA THR A 18 23.36 5.78 9.01
C THR A 18 23.26 5.24 10.43
N GLY A 19 24.32 4.62 10.92
CA GLY A 19 24.36 4.12 12.28
C GLY A 19 25.77 3.78 12.73
N SER A 20 25.87 3.45 14.01
CA SER A 20 27.09 2.94 14.64
C SER A 20 26.71 2.10 15.84
N GLY A 21 27.58 1.17 16.21
CA GLY A 21 27.39 0.37 17.40
C GLY A 21 28.66 -0.35 17.80
N THR A 22 28.54 -1.15 18.84
CA THR A 22 29.61 -2.02 19.33
C THR A 22 29.04 -3.43 19.46
N THR A 23 29.76 -4.42 18.97
CA THR A 23 29.38 -5.83 19.15
C THR A 23 29.54 -6.24 20.62
N SER A 24 28.99 -7.40 21.00
CA SER A 24 29.21 -7.98 22.34
C SER A 24 30.69 -8.26 22.65
N THR A 25 31.52 -8.41 21.61
CA THR A 25 32.98 -8.60 21.72
C THR A 25 33.76 -7.29 21.81
N GLY A 26 33.08 -6.13 21.88
CA GLY A 26 33.72 -4.82 21.99
C GLY A 26 34.15 -4.20 20.66
N THR A 27 33.86 -4.83 19.52
CA THR A 27 34.24 -4.33 18.20
C THR A 27 33.27 -3.21 17.76
N SER A 28 33.78 -1.99 17.58
CA SER A 28 32.97 -0.88 17.07
C SER A 28 32.76 -0.99 15.57
N TYR A 29 31.56 -0.69 15.10
CA TYR A 29 31.23 -0.64 13.68
C TYR A 29 30.42 0.61 13.34
N ARG A 30 30.40 0.96 12.06
CA ARG A 30 29.58 2.03 11.50
C ARG A 30 28.90 1.51 10.24
N ILE A 31 27.65 1.92 10.02
CA ILE A 31 26.82 1.50 8.90
C ILE A 31 26.32 2.72 8.12
N ALA A 32 26.29 2.60 6.80
CA ALA A 32 25.67 3.55 5.88
C ALA A 32 24.85 2.79 4.84
N GLY A 33 23.62 3.21 4.56
CA GLY A 33 22.76 2.63 3.54
C GLY A 33 22.35 3.64 2.48
N TYR A 34 22.33 3.19 1.23
CA TYR A 34 22.09 3.99 0.05
C TYR A 34 20.97 3.37 -0.77
N ALA A 35 19.92 4.14 -1.05
CA ALA A 35 18.78 3.70 -1.84
C ALA A 35 18.83 4.28 -3.25
N ARG A 36 18.50 3.45 -4.24
CA ARG A 36 18.13 3.91 -5.58
C ARG A 36 16.60 4.01 -5.69
N PRO A 37 16.08 4.85 -6.60
CA PRO A 37 14.66 4.88 -6.88
C PRO A 37 14.12 3.49 -7.27
N ALA A 38 12.92 3.19 -6.78
CA ALA A 38 12.12 2.04 -7.19
C ALA A 38 11.92 2.01 -8.70
N VAL A 39 11.74 0.80 -9.26
CA VAL A 39 11.37 0.60 -10.65
C VAL A 39 9.89 0.27 -10.70
N THR A 40 9.09 1.17 -11.26
CA THR A 40 7.63 1.02 -11.30
C THR A 40 7.21 -0.33 -11.88
N GLY A 41 6.41 -1.08 -11.11
CA GLY A 41 5.89 -2.41 -11.45
C GLY A 41 6.89 -3.55 -11.34
N VAL A 42 8.15 -3.29 -10.91
CA VAL A 42 9.22 -4.29 -10.92
C VAL A 42 9.93 -4.40 -9.58
N LEU A 43 10.52 -3.32 -9.08
CA LEU A 43 11.32 -3.30 -7.85
C LEU A 43 10.84 -2.20 -6.91
N SER A 44 10.45 -2.54 -5.68
CA SER A 44 10.09 -1.55 -4.66
C SER A 44 11.31 -1.02 -3.91
N GLU A 45 12.31 -1.87 -3.70
CA GLU A 45 13.47 -1.54 -2.89
C GLU A 45 14.76 -1.93 -3.60
N ARG A 46 15.76 -1.05 -3.52
CA ARG A 46 17.07 -1.17 -4.16
C ARG A 46 18.13 -0.50 -3.29
N TRP A 47 18.56 -1.20 -2.26
CA TRP A 47 19.46 -0.67 -1.23
C TRP A 47 20.83 -1.32 -1.32
N LEU A 48 21.86 -0.51 -1.05
CA LEU A 48 23.20 -0.97 -0.72
C LEU A 48 23.49 -0.54 0.71
N ILE A 49 23.76 -1.49 1.59
CA ILE A 49 24.13 -1.26 2.97
C ILE A 49 25.60 -1.60 3.10
N VAL A 50 26.39 -0.67 3.63
CA VAL A 50 27.82 -0.85 3.87
C VAL A 50 28.08 -0.73 5.35
N GLU A 51 28.77 -1.72 5.91
CA GLU A 51 29.25 -1.71 7.28
C GLU A 51 30.77 -1.72 7.27
N VAL A 52 31.37 -0.91 8.15
CA VAL A 52 32.82 -0.85 8.34
C VAL A 52 33.19 -0.97 9.80
N THR A 53 34.30 -1.65 10.05
CA THR A 53 34.86 -1.85 11.39
C THR A 53 36.38 -1.85 11.34
N GLN A 54 37.01 -1.50 12.45
CA GLN A 54 38.46 -1.63 12.60
C GLN A 54 38.78 -3.02 13.16
N LEU A 55 39.71 -3.71 12.50
CA LEU A 55 40.19 -5.04 12.90
C LEU A 55 41.33 -4.92 13.92
N GLN A 56 41.61 -6.02 14.63
CA GLN A 56 42.61 -6.04 15.72
C GLN A 56 44.03 -5.72 15.25
N ASP A 57 44.35 -6.01 13.98
CA ASP A 57 45.62 -5.70 13.33
C ASP A 57 45.73 -4.26 12.81
N GLY A 58 44.72 -3.42 13.10
CA GLY A 58 44.63 -2.03 12.64
C GLY A 58 44.09 -1.85 11.22
N SER A 59 43.84 -2.93 10.48
CA SER A 59 43.20 -2.89 9.17
C SER A 59 41.69 -2.59 9.28
N THR A 60 41.02 -2.40 8.14
CA THR A 60 39.57 -2.14 8.10
C THR A 60 38.83 -3.30 7.47
N GLY A 61 37.85 -3.84 8.19
CA GLY A 61 36.86 -4.77 7.66
C GLY A 61 35.72 -3.99 7.00
N LEU A 62 35.29 -4.45 5.82
CA LEU A 62 34.15 -3.89 5.10
C LEU A 62 33.20 -5.01 4.67
N ARG A 63 31.92 -4.81 4.94
CA ARG A 63 30.82 -5.64 4.44
C ARG A 63 29.89 -4.77 3.60
N ALA A 64 29.46 -5.30 2.46
CA ALA A 64 28.49 -4.65 1.60
C ALA A 64 27.35 -5.62 1.26
N ASP A 65 26.13 -5.28 1.65
CA ASP A 65 24.92 -6.05 1.38
C ASP A 65 24.02 -5.30 0.40
N ALA A 66 23.61 -5.97 -0.67
CA ALA A 66 22.61 -5.44 -1.58
C ALA A 66 21.25 -6.07 -1.28
N GLN A 67 20.24 -5.25 -1.05
CA GLN A 67 18.84 -5.68 -0.89
C GLN A 67 18.03 -5.18 -2.09
N VAL A 68 17.39 -6.11 -2.79
CA VAL A 68 16.43 -5.82 -3.85
C VAL A 68 15.14 -6.57 -3.61
N VAL A 69 14.02 -5.83 -3.67
CA VAL A 69 12.69 -6.41 -3.43
C VAL A 69 11.86 -6.31 -4.69
N TRP A 70 11.44 -7.47 -5.19
CA TRP A 70 10.58 -7.59 -6.37
C TRP A 70 9.12 -7.37 -6.00
N LEU A 71 8.41 -6.69 -6.89
CA LEU A 71 6.96 -6.53 -6.80
C LEU A 71 6.26 -7.72 -7.43
N VAL A 72 5.22 -8.21 -6.76
CA VAL A 72 4.22 -9.09 -7.36
C VAL A 72 3.29 -8.21 -8.22
N PRO A 73 3.31 -8.35 -9.56
CA PRO A 73 2.44 -7.56 -10.42
C PRO A 73 0.99 -8.04 -10.30
N ARG A 74 0.05 -7.12 -10.48
CA ARG A 74 -1.37 -7.44 -10.58
C ARG A 74 -1.71 -7.77 -12.04
N PRO A 75 -2.14 -9.00 -12.37
CA PRO A 75 -2.51 -9.36 -13.72
C PRO A 75 -3.81 -8.68 -14.14
N ALA A 76 -3.96 -8.43 -15.45
CA ALA A 76 -5.16 -7.80 -16.01
C ALA A 76 -6.45 -8.60 -15.78
N SER A 77 -6.35 -9.92 -15.54
CA SER A 77 -7.48 -10.78 -15.18
C SER A 77 -8.12 -10.42 -13.84
N GLU A 78 -7.38 -9.75 -12.95
CA GLU A 78 -7.88 -9.26 -11.67
C GLU A 78 -8.58 -7.90 -11.80
N HIS A 79 -8.66 -7.33 -13.00
CA HIS A 79 -9.33 -6.06 -13.23
C HIS A 79 -10.84 -6.26 -13.37
N ILE A 80 -11.60 -5.35 -12.76
CA ILE A 80 -13.05 -5.30 -12.92
C ILE A 80 -13.32 -4.91 -14.38
N ALA A 81 -13.94 -5.82 -15.13
CA ALA A 81 -14.35 -5.56 -16.50
C ALA A 81 -15.36 -4.41 -16.58
N ALA A 82 -15.41 -3.75 -17.74
CA ALA A 82 -16.45 -2.76 -18.01
C ALA A 82 -17.85 -3.41 -17.99
N GLY A 83 -18.88 -2.61 -17.70
CA GLY A 83 -20.27 -3.06 -17.79
C GLY A 83 -21.10 -2.88 -16.52
N ALA A 84 -20.49 -2.46 -15.40
CA ALA A 84 -21.24 -2.08 -14.21
C ALA A 84 -22.13 -0.85 -14.49
N ARG A 85 -23.44 -0.98 -14.19
CA ARG A 85 -24.44 0.10 -14.34
C ARG A 85 -25.10 0.50 -13.03
N ARG A 86 -24.90 -0.28 -11.97
CA ARG A 86 -25.36 0.06 -10.62
C ARG A 86 -24.26 -0.26 -9.63
N LEU A 87 -24.10 0.61 -8.65
CA LEU A 87 -23.22 0.42 -7.51
C LEU A 87 -24.06 0.56 -6.24
N ARG A 88 -23.91 -0.39 -5.32
CA ARG A 88 -24.43 -0.30 -3.95
C ARG A 88 -23.25 -0.12 -3.00
N VAL A 89 -23.31 0.90 -2.15
CA VAL A 89 -22.29 1.18 -1.14
C VAL A 89 -22.92 1.02 0.23
N SER A 90 -22.26 0.30 1.14
CA SER A 90 -22.69 0.17 2.53
C SER A 90 -21.48 0.19 3.44
N VAL A 91 -21.61 0.85 4.59
CA VAL A 91 -20.58 0.84 5.63
C VAL A 91 -21.06 -0.06 6.76
N THR A 92 -20.18 -0.94 7.21
CA THR A 92 -20.46 -1.87 8.31
C THR A 92 -19.27 -1.86 9.26
N SER A 93 -19.50 -2.15 10.53
CA SER A 93 -18.42 -2.38 11.49
C SER A 93 -18.71 -3.64 12.32
N SER A 94 -17.66 -4.43 12.56
CA SER A 94 -17.72 -5.55 13.52
C SER A 94 -17.73 -5.08 14.98
N LEU A 95 -17.19 -3.88 15.25
CA LEU A 95 -17.18 -3.26 16.58
C LEU A 95 -18.47 -2.47 16.81
N ALA A 96 -19.19 -2.80 17.89
CA ALA A 96 -20.47 -2.18 18.23
C ALA A 96 -20.44 -0.63 18.31
N PRO A 97 -19.41 0.01 18.92
CA PRO A 97 -19.32 1.47 18.99
C PRO A 97 -19.20 2.14 17.61
N ASN A 98 -18.63 1.45 16.63
CA ASN A 98 -18.33 2.00 15.30
C ASN A 98 -19.38 1.59 14.25
N ARG A 99 -20.53 1.05 14.66
CA ARG A 99 -21.58 0.65 13.71
C ARG A 99 -22.17 1.88 13.02
N SER A 100 -21.91 1.99 11.72
CA SER A 100 -22.51 3.04 10.90
C SER A 100 -24.04 2.94 10.90
N ARG A 101 -24.69 4.11 11.06
CA ARG A 101 -26.15 4.25 10.91
C ARG A 101 -26.54 4.61 9.47
N GLN A 102 -25.55 4.76 8.59
CA GLN A 102 -25.77 5.20 7.22
C GLN A 102 -26.51 4.12 6.42
N ARG A 103 -27.63 4.51 5.82
CA ARG A 103 -28.36 3.62 4.90
C ARG A 103 -27.50 3.34 3.66
N PRO A 104 -27.59 2.13 3.06
CA PRO A 104 -26.86 1.82 1.85
C PRO A 104 -27.17 2.81 0.71
N ILE A 105 -26.12 3.39 0.13
CA ILE A 105 -26.21 4.33 -0.98
C ILE A 105 -26.33 3.55 -2.29
N ARG A 106 -27.22 3.99 -3.17
CA ARG A 106 -27.40 3.42 -4.51
C ARG A 106 -26.97 4.44 -5.54
N VAL A 107 -26.04 4.04 -6.40
CA VAL A 107 -25.48 4.89 -7.45
C VAL A 107 -25.80 4.26 -8.81
N THR A 108 -26.39 5.04 -9.70
CA THR A 108 -26.70 4.64 -11.10
C THR A 108 -26.02 5.54 -12.13
N ASN A 109 -25.39 6.64 -11.69
CA ASN A 109 -24.64 7.53 -12.56
C ASN A 109 -23.41 6.81 -13.12
N ARG A 110 -23.37 6.61 -14.44
CA ARG A 110 -22.30 5.85 -15.12
C ARG A 110 -20.92 6.50 -15.00
N LYS A 111 -20.83 7.84 -14.91
CA LYS A 111 -19.55 8.55 -14.75
C LYS A 111 -18.96 8.27 -13.36
N LYS A 112 -19.78 8.37 -12.31
CA LYS A 112 -19.38 8.05 -10.93
C LYS A 112 -18.96 6.58 -10.77
N ILE A 113 -19.73 5.65 -11.35
CA ILE A 113 -19.41 4.21 -11.31
C ILE A 113 -18.08 3.94 -12.03
N ARG A 114 -17.87 4.50 -13.23
CA ARG A 114 -16.60 4.33 -13.95
C ARG A 114 -15.41 4.89 -13.18
N ALA A 115 -15.58 6.03 -12.50
CA ALA A 115 -14.53 6.59 -11.65
C ALA A 115 -14.15 5.65 -10.51
N VAL A 116 -15.13 5.07 -9.80
CA VAL A 116 -14.86 4.07 -8.73
C VAL A 116 -14.20 2.81 -9.30
N VAL A 117 -14.65 2.30 -10.46
CA VAL A 117 -14.02 1.15 -11.11
C VAL A 117 -12.58 1.45 -11.51
N ALA A 118 -12.31 2.63 -12.06
CA ALA A 118 -10.96 3.05 -12.41
C ALA A 118 -10.06 3.14 -11.16
N LEU A 119 -10.58 3.70 -10.07
CA LEU A 119 -9.87 3.74 -8.79
C LEU A 119 -9.52 2.33 -8.29
N LEU A 120 -10.47 1.40 -8.26
CA LEU A 120 -10.23 0.02 -7.84
C LEU A 120 -9.27 -0.72 -8.79
N ASN A 121 -9.36 -0.48 -10.10
CA ASN A 121 -8.46 -1.08 -11.07
C ASN A 121 -7.05 -0.50 -11.04
N SER A 122 -6.86 0.71 -10.49
CA SER A 122 -5.54 1.31 -10.27
C SER A 122 -4.84 0.85 -8.99
N LEU A 123 -5.49 0.01 -8.17
CA LEU A 123 -4.88 -0.51 -6.95
C LEU A 123 -3.85 -1.59 -7.32
N PRO A 124 -2.63 -1.50 -6.77
CA PRO A 124 -1.62 -2.55 -6.92
C PRO A 124 -2.00 -3.77 -6.07
N ALA A 125 -1.42 -4.92 -6.39
CA ALA A 125 -1.46 -6.08 -5.50
C ALA A 125 -0.79 -5.73 -4.17
N ALA A 126 -1.38 -6.19 -3.07
CA ALA A 126 -0.73 -6.15 -1.77
C ALA A 126 0.54 -7.01 -1.82
N GLN A 127 1.67 -6.43 -1.41
CA GLN A 127 2.94 -7.13 -1.45
C GLN A 127 3.07 -8.08 -0.25
N PRO A 128 3.67 -9.27 -0.44
CA PRO A 128 3.94 -10.18 0.67
C PRO A 128 4.99 -9.56 1.62
N GLY A 129 5.00 -10.04 2.86
CA GLY A 129 5.95 -9.61 3.88
C GLY A 129 5.28 -9.02 5.11
N VAL A 130 6.09 -8.69 6.10
CA VAL A 130 5.64 -8.10 7.36
C VAL A 130 5.60 -6.59 7.22
N HIS A 131 4.49 -6.00 7.62
CA HIS A 131 4.29 -4.55 7.63
C HIS A 131 3.70 -4.12 8.98
N SER A 132 4.22 -3.03 9.52
CA SER A 132 3.66 -2.40 10.71
C SER A 132 2.41 -1.63 10.33
N CYS A 133 1.26 -2.06 10.83
CA CYS A 133 -0.02 -1.41 10.55
C CYS A 133 -0.53 -0.61 11.74
N PRO A 134 -1.20 0.53 11.50
CA PRO A 134 -1.99 1.21 12.51
C PRO A 134 -3.05 0.28 13.14
N ALA A 135 -3.69 0.75 14.21
CA ALA A 135 -4.83 0.06 14.79
C ALA A 135 -5.96 -0.11 13.76
N ASP A 136 -6.58 -1.30 13.76
CA ASP A 136 -7.79 -1.58 12.99
C ASP A 136 -9.03 -1.40 13.88
N PHE A 137 -10.03 -0.70 13.36
CA PHE A 137 -11.27 -0.36 14.04
C PHE A 137 -12.48 -1.15 13.50
N GLY A 138 -12.22 -2.21 12.72
CA GLY A 138 -13.22 -3.20 12.29
C GLY A 138 -14.26 -2.67 11.32
N THR A 139 -14.04 -1.48 10.75
CA THR A 139 -14.95 -0.86 9.78
C THR A 139 -14.67 -1.41 8.39
N THR A 140 -15.70 -1.56 7.57
CA THR A 140 -15.58 -2.01 6.19
C THR A 140 -16.56 -1.26 5.32
N VAL A 141 -16.05 -0.68 4.24
CA VAL A 141 -16.87 -0.10 3.17
C VAL A 141 -17.03 -1.16 2.08
N ARG A 142 -18.26 -1.63 1.90
CA ARG A 142 -18.61 -2.63 0.89
C ARG A 142 -19.17 -1.95 -0.36
N LEU A 143 -18.50 -2.17 -1.47
CA LEU A 143 -18.91 -1.76 -2.82
C LEU A 143 -19.38 -2.98 -3.60
N VAL A 144 -20.61 -2.95 -4.11
CA VAL A 144 -21.15 -4.03 -4.94
C VAL A 144 -21.55 -3.49 -6.30
N LEU A 145 -20.87 -3.98 -7.35
CA LEU A 145 -21.04 -3.55 -8.73
C LEU A 145 -21.91 -4.55 -9.49
N TYR A 146 -22.98 -4.06 -10.11
CA TYR A 146 -23.93 -4.89 -10.85
C TYR A 146 -23.97 -4.48 -12.33
N PRO A 147 -24.14 -5.44 -13.26
CA PRO A 147 -24.31 -5.12 -14.67
C PRO A 147 -25.69 -4.49 -14.92
N ARG A 148 -26.74 -5.02 -14.28
CA ARG A 148 -28.14 -4.55 -14.31
C ARG A 148 -28.87 -4.99 -13.02
N ARG A 149 -30.11 -4.55 -12.80
CA ARG A 149 -30.93 -4.96 -11.62
C ARG A 149 -31.22 -6.46 -11.68
N GLY A 150 -31.22 -7.14 -10.52
CA GLY A 150 -31.61 -8.55 -10.42
C GLY A 150 -30.59 -9.55 -10.97
N ARG A 151 -29.45 -9.08 -11.49
CA ARG A 151 -28.33 -9.93 -11.93
C ARG A 151 -27.33 -10.11 -10.80
N ALA A 152 -26.55 -11.18 -10.85
CA ALA A 152 -25.42 -11.39 -9.97
C ALA A 152 -24.42 -10.21 -10.06
N PRO A 153 -23.71 -9.88 -8.96
CA PRO A 153 -22.65 -8.88 -8.99
C PRO A 153 -21.54 -9.24 -9.98
N LEU A 154 -21.04 -8.25 -10.71
CA LEU A 154 -19.79 -8.38 -11.47
C LEU A 154 -18.59 -8.40 -10.52
N ALA A 155 -18.62 -7.52 -9.52
CA ALA A 155 -17.55 -7.38 -8.55
C ALA A 155 -18.08 -6.96 -7.18
N ILE A 156 -17.40 -7.42 -6.14
CA ILE A 156 -17.58 -6.98 -4.76
C ILE A 156 -16.21 -6.54 -4.25
N ALA A 157 -16.09 -5.31 -3.78
CA ALA A 157 -14.91 -4.83 -3.08
C ALA A 157 -15.26 -4.54 -1.62
N LEU A 158 -14.44 -5.05 -0.71
CA LEU A 158 -14.48 -4.74 0.71
C LEU A 158 -13.24 -3.91 1.01
N VAL A 159 -13.44 -2.64 1.31
CA VAL A 159 -12.37 -1.69 1.61
C VAL A 159 -12.28 -1.55 3.12
N ASN A 160 -11.14 -1.93 3.68
CA ASN A 160 -10.82 -1.63 5.07
C ASN A 160 -10.24 -0.21 5.12
N PRO A 161 -10.85 0.73 5.85
CA PRO A 161 -10.35 2.10 5.94
C PRO A 161 -9.32 2.28 7.08
N SER A 162 -9.16 1.29 7.96
CA SER A 162 -8.22 1.27 9.08
C SER A 162 -7.22 0.13 8.97
N GLY A 163 -6.32 0.00 9.93
CA GLY A 163 -5.27 -1.01 9.88
C GLY A 163 -4.33 -0.79 8.69
N CYS A 164 -3.99 -1.88 8.00
CA CYS A 164 -3.19 -1.84 6.76
C CYS A 164 -3.96 -1.25 5.56
N ALA A 165 -5.24 -0.93 5.76
CA ALA A 165 -6.15 -0.43 4.75
C ALA A 165 -6.16 -1.30 3.49
N ASP A 166 -6.43 -2.60 3.61
CA ASP A 166 -6.50 -3.51 2.48
C ASP A 166 -7.82 -3.43 1.71
N VAL A 167 -7.81 -3.92 0.47
CA VAL A 167 -9.02 -4.14 -0.31
C VAL A 167 -9.12 -5.60 -0.72
N ARG A 168 -10.20 -6.25 -0.28
CA ARG A 168 -10.58 -7.59 -0.74
C ARG A 168 -11.50 -7.46 -1.93
N LEU A 169 -11.07 -7.96 -3.07
CA LEU A 169 -11.82 -7.96 -4.31
C LEU A 169 -12.34 -9.37 -4.61
N SER A 170 -13.58 -9.45 -5.08
CA SER A 170 -14.14 -10.66 -5.69
C SER A 170 -14.72 -10.31 -7.05
N LEU A 171 -14.39 -11.10 -8.07
CA LEU A 171 -14.87 -10.96 -9.44
C LEU A 171 -15.70 -12.19 -9.81
N GLY A 172 -16.95 -11.98 -10.23
CA GLY A 172 -17.85 -13.09 -10.58
C GLY A 172 -18.02 -14.13 -9.46
N GLY A 173 -17.89 -13.71 -8.20
CA GLY A 173 -17.94 -14.60 -7.02
C GLY A 173 -16.61 -15.27 -6.66
N ARG A 174 -15.54 -15.10 -7.43
CA ARG A 174 -14.20 -15.63 -7.14
C ARG A 174 -13.37 -14.62 -6.36
N PRO A 175 -12.90 -14.93 -5.14
CA PRO A 175 -11.94 -14.08 -4.42
C PRO A 175 -10.67 -13.86 -5.26
N GLN A 176 -10.13 -12.65 -5.21
CA GLN A 176 -8.85 -12.29 -5.79
C GLN A 176 -7.81 -12.09 -4.67
N PRO A 177 -6.50 -12.07 -4.99
CA PRO A 177 -5.47 -11.62 -4.07
C PRO A 177 -5.80 -10.24 -3.46
N LEU A 178 -5.26 -9.98 -2.26
CA LEU A 178 -5.44 -8.70 -1.58
C LEU A 178 -4.82 -7.57 -2.41
N LEU A 179 -5.47 -6.42 -2.39
CA LEU A 179 -4.96 -5.19 -3.00
C LEU A 179 -4.58 -4.20 -1.92
N ALA A 180 -3.52 -3.42 -2.16
CA ALA A 180 -3.17 -2.33 -1.27
C ALA A 180 -3.98 -1.07 -1.61
N SER A 181 -4.49 -0.36 -0.61
CA SER A 181 -5.18 0.92 -0.83
C SER A 181 -4.22 2.11 -0.99
N ALA A 182 -3.03 2.00 -0.41
CA ALA A 182 -2.02 3.04 -0.38
C ALA A 182 -0.97 2.86 -1.48
N ALA A 183 -0.33 3.97 -1.85
CA ALA A 183 0.86 3.94 -2.69
C ALA A 183 2.06 3.43 -1.86
N PHE A 184 2.92 2.65 -2.51
CA PHE A 184 4.22 2.24 -1.99
C PHE A 184 5.29 2.38 -3.09
N PRO A 185 6.59 2.39 -2.75
CA PRO A 185 7.66 2.48 -3.74
C PRO A 185 7.50 1.46 -4.87
N GLY A 186 7.51 1.94 -6.12
CA GLY A 186 7.33 1.10 -7.31
C GLY A 186 5.89 0.70 -7.64
N SER A 187 4.89 1.05 -6.82
CA SER A 187 3.48 0.74 -7.10
C SER A 187 2.90 1.43 -8.34
N GLY A 188 3.55 2.47 -8.86
CA GLY A 188 3.03 3.28 -9.97
C GLY A 188 1.87 4.21 -9.59
N ARG A 189 1.56 4.31 -8.29
CA ARG A 189 0.52 5.18 -7.74
C ARG A 189 1.17 6.29 -6.93
N ALA A 190 0.67 7.51 -7.09
CA ALA A 190 1.16 8.65 -6.30
C ALA A 190 0.59 8.59 -4.87
N PRO A 191 1.38 8.97 -3.84
CA PRO A 191 0.85 9.27 -2.52
C PRO A 191 -0.30 10.27 -2.65
N SER A 192 -1.45 9.92 -2.10
CA SER A 192 -2.69 10.69 -2.28
C SER A 192 -3.58 10.51 -1.04
N ARG A 193 -4.71 11.22 -1.04
CA ARG A 193 -5.80 11.03 -0.08
C ARG A 193 -6.13 9.55 0.13
N SER A 194 -6.69 9.19 1.28
CA SER A 194 -7.07 7.79 1.54
C SER A 194 -8.04 7.26 0.48
N LEU A 195 -8.06 5.95 0.26
CA LEU A 195 -8.96 5.37 -0.75
C LEU A 195 -10.44 5.72 -0.48
N ILE A 196 -10.85 5.81 0.78
CA ILE A 196 -12.20 6.27 1.13
C ILE A 196 -12.43 7.71 0.67
N GLN A 197 -11.50 8.63 0.92
CA GLN A 197 -11.63 10.01 0.46
C GLN A 197 -11.71 10.10 -1.07
N GLN A 198 -10.99 9.23 -1.80
CA GLN A 198 -11.08 9.17 -3.26
C GLN A 198 -12.44 8.62 -3.73
N ILE A 199 -13.01 7.63 -3.02
CA ILE A 199 -14.34 7.10 -3.29
C ILE A 199 -15.42 8.17 -2.99
N ASP A 200 -15.33 8.85 -1.85
CA ASP A 200 -16.22 9.94 -1.44
C ASP A 200 -16.25 11.04 -2.49
N GLN A 201 -15.07 11.46 -2.96
CA GLN A 201 -14.93 12.44 -4.04
C GLN A 201 -15.54 11.93 -5.36
N ALA A 202 -15.26 10.68 -5.76
CA ALA A 202 -15.79 10.11 -6.99
C ALA A 202 -17.33 9.98 -6.96
N LEU A 203 -17.91 9.75 -5.78
CA LEU A 203 -19.33 9.57 -5.59
C LEU A 203 -20.06 10.87 -5.22
N GLY A 204 -19.36 11.90 -4.74
CA GLY A 204 -19.94 13.11 -4.18
C GLY A 204 -20.77 12.81 -2.94
N VAL A 205 -20.24 12.00 -2.03
CA VAL A 205 -20.86 11.60 -0.75
C VAL A 205 -19.81 11.64 0.35
N THR A 206 -20.25 11.55 1.60
CA THR A 206 -19.37 11.34 2.76
C THR A 206 -19.76 10.02 3.39
N LEU A 207 -18.84 9.06 3.43
CA LEU A 207 -19.10 7.75 4.05
C LEU A 207 -18.85 7.81 5.56
N ASP A 208 -19.86 7.47 6.34
CA ASP A 208 -19.80 7.34 7.79
C ASP A 208 -18.99 6.10 8.21
N THR A 209 -17.67 6.26 8.23
CA THR A 209 -16.73 5.21 8.64
C THR A 209 -16.44 5.20 10.14
N GLY A 210 -16.97 6.16 10.91
CA GLY A 210 -16.67 6.30 12.33
C GLY A 210 -15.19 6.57 12.65
N LEU A 211 -14.34 6.71 11.64
CA LEU A 211 -12.93 7.01 11.81
C LEU A 211 -12.72 8.52 11.94
N PRO A 212 -11.87 8.98 12.87
CA PRO A 212 -11.49 10.38 12.91
C PRO A 212 -10.83 10.75 11.59
N ASN A 213 -11.17 11.92 11.04
CA ASN A 213 -10.51 12.51 9.87
C ASN A 213 -9.05 12.82 10.21
N ARG A 214 -8.19 11.79 10.26
CA ARG A 214 -6.75 11.96 10.30
C ARG A 214 -6.25 11.78 8.89
N SER A 215 -5.94 12.91 8.25
CA SER A 215 -4.96 12.96 7.18
C SER A 215 -3.72 12.19 7.62
N HIS A 216 -3.32 11.18 6.84
CA HIS A 216 -2.00 10.56 7.04
C HIS A 216 -0.93 11.67 6.96
N PRO A 217 0.10 11.65 7.84
CA PRO A 217 1.30 12.45 7.64
C PRO A 217 2.01 12.07 6.34
#